data_AF-X1QDE0-F1
#
_entry.id   AF-X1QDE0-F1
#
_cell.length_a   1.000
_cell.length_b   1.000
_cell.length_c   1.000
_cell.angle_alpha   90.00
_cell.angle_beta   90.00
_cell.angle_gamma   90.00
#
_symmetry.space_group_name_H-M   'P 1'
#
loop_
_entity.id
_entity.type
_entity.pdbx_description
1 polymer ?
#
loop_
_entity_poly.entity_id
_entity_poly.type
_entity_poly.pdbx_seq_one_letter_code
_entity_poly.pdbx_strand_id
1 'polypeptide(L)'
;MRLSTTVLSQANTNIILRVTNPYDLEHIKQSSEAITSEVADMISSLPVGEALIVGEAVNYPIFVKVRRRRSRESAHGAGLEEAAREFERRNRHEREDAKAFM
;
A
#
# COMPACT_ATOMS: atom_id res chain seq x y z
N MET A 1 11.93 -3.24 -2.29
CA MET A 1 12.26 -1.99 -1.57
C MET A 1 12.05 -2.26 -0.09
N ARG A 2 13.07 -2.07 0.77
CA ARG A 2 12.91 -2.13 2.23
C ARG A 2 12.92 -0.71 2.76
N LEU A 3 11.99 -0.35 3.62
CA LEU A 3 12.06 0.89 4.38
C LEU A 3 13.19 0.76 5.40
N SER A 4 13.94 1.84 5.63
CA SER A 4 14.99 1.85 6.64
C SER A 4 14.38 1.71 8.03
N THR A 5 14.90 0.79 8.84
CA THR A 5 14.48 0.59 10.23
C THR A 5 14.64 1.87 11.04
N THR A 6 15.65 2.71 10.73
CA THR A 6 15.84 4.02 11.37
C THR A 6 14.71 4.99 11.02
N VAL A 7 14.21 4.97 9.78
CA VAL A 7 13.09 5.85 9.41
C VAL A 7 11.80 5.38 10.08
N LEU A 8 11.59 4.06 10.17
CA LEU A 8 10.44 3.49 10.86
C LEU A 8 10.49 3.71 12.38
N SER A 9 11.66 3.65 13.00
CA SER A 9 11.81 3.93 14.44
C SER A 9 11.61 5.39 14.80
N GLN A 10 11.77 6.31 13.84
CA GLN A 10 11.42 7.72 14.00
C GLN A 10 9.95 8.01 13.65
N ALA A 11 9.19 7.03 13.15
CA ALA A 11 7.77 7.19 12.93
C ALA A 11 7.01 6.93 14.23
N ASN A 12 6.81 7.99 15.02
CA ASN A 12 6.19 7.95 16.35
C ASN A 12 4.80 7.30 16.39
N THR A 13 4.08 7.24 15.26
CA THR A 13 2.77 6.57 15.16
C THR A 13 2.75 5.67 13.94
N ASN A 14 2.34 4.42 14.13
CA ASN A 14 2.17 3.46 13.05
C ASN A 14 0.70 3.06 12.93
N ILE A 15 0.20 3.08 11.68
CA ILE A 15 -1.12 2.56 11.31
C ILE A 15 -0.88 1.37 10.41
N ILE A 16 -1.09 0.17 10.94
CA ILE A 16 -0.68 -1.08 10.32
C ILE A 16 -1.94 -1.85 9.91
N LEU A 17 -2.12 -2.04 8.60
CA LEU A 17 -3.15 -2.92 8.06
C LEU A 17 -2.66 -4.38 8.07
N ARG A 18 -3.49 -5.32 7.60
CA ARG A 18 -3.10 -6.73 7.51
C ARG A 18 -1.78 -6.91 6.74
N VAL A 19 -0.79 -7.47 7.43
CA VAL A 19 0.50 -7.90 6.86
C VAL A 19 0.68 -9.39 7.15
N THR A 20 0.88 -10.20 6.12
CA THR A 20 1.00 -11.67 6.25
C THR A 20 2.41 -12.20 6.04
N ASN A 21 3.32 -11.36 5.52
CA ASN A 21 4.68 -11.76 5.24
C ASN A 21 5.49 -11.81 6.56
N PRO A 22 6.07 -12.96 6.94
CA PRO A 22 6.82 -13.08 8.19
C PRO A 22 8.02 -12.13 8.26
N TYR A 23 8.68 -11.85 7.13
CA TYR A 23 9.81 -10.92 7.11
C TYR A 23 9.40 -9.48 7.38
N ASP A 24 8.22 -9.08 6.92
CA ASP A 24 7.70 -7.72 7.14
C ASP A 24 7.18 -7.57 8.58
N LEU A 25 6.54 -8.61 9.12
CA LEU A 25 6.14 -8.66 10.53
C LEU A 25 7.35 -8.53 11.47
N GLU A 26 8.45 -9.23 11.16
CA GLU A 26 9.69 -9.13 11.93
C GLU A 26 10.30 -7.72 11.85
N HIS A 27 10.29 -7.10 10.67
CA HIS A 27 10.73 -5.71 10.51
C HIS A 27 9.88 -4.73 11.31
N ILE A 28 8.56 -4.92 11.33
CA ILE A 28 7.63 -4.10 12.10
C ILE A 28 7.89 -4.25 13.61
N LYS A 29 8.07 -5.49 14.11
CA LYS A 29 8.45 -5.77 15.51
C LYS A 29 9.74 -5.04 15.90
N GLN A 30 10.76 -5.09 15.05
CA GLN A 30 12.05 -4.45 15.32
C GLN A 30 11.99 -2.91 15.25
N SER A 31 10.97 -2.35 14.61
CA SER A 31 10.85 -0.90 14.41
C SER A 31 10.11 -0.16 15.51
N SER A 32 9.36 -0.85 16.38
CA SER A 32 8.51 -0.22 17.39
C SER A 32 8.45 -1.04 18.67
N GLU A 33 8.90 -0.44 19.78
CA GLU A 33 8.86 -1.06 21.11
C GLU A 33 7.43 -1.38 21.59
N ALA A 34 6.43 -0.68 21.06
CA ALA A 34 5.03 -0.87 21.40
C ALA A 34 4.41 -2.14 20.78
N ILE A 35 5.12 -2.83 19.88
CA ILE A 35 4.63 -4.02 19.18
C ILE A 35 5.24 -5.26 19.81
N THR A 36 4.46 -5.93 20.66
CA THR A 36 4.85 -7.22 21.22
C THR A 36 4.65 -8.35 20.20
N SER A 37 5.20 -9.53 20.49
CA SER A 37 5.02 -10.72 19.64
C SER A 37 3.55 -11.09 19.48
N GLU A 38 2.75 -10.99 20.55
CA GLU A 38 1.32 -11.28 20.54
C GLU A 38 0.56 -10.27 19.65
N VAL A 39 0.93 -8.99 19.71
CA VAL A 39 0.33 -7.95 18.87
C VAL A 39 0.65 -8.17 17.40
N ALA A 40 1.87 -8.56 17.09
CA ALA A 40 2.26 -8.83 15.71
C ALA A 40 1.57 -10.07 15.12
N ASP A 41 1.33 -11.11 15.92
CA ASP A 41 0.58 -12.28 15.47
C ASP A 41 -0.86 -11.90 15.11
N MET A 42 -1.47 -10.97 15.86
CA MET A 42 -2.79 -10.43 15.54
C MET A 42 -2.82 -9.66 14.20
N ILE A 43 -1.75 -8.95 13.83
CA ILE A 43 -1.66 -8.20 12.55
C ILE A 43 -1.91 -9.13 11.35
N SER A 44 -1.42 -10.36 11.40
CA SER A 44 -1.57 -11.33 10.31
C SER A 44 -3.02 -11.77 10.09
N SER A 45 -3.83 -11.73 11.15
CA SER A 45 -5.23 -12.15 11.16
C SER A 45 -6.25 -11.03 10.89
N LEU A 46 -5.78 -9.79 10.71
CA LEU A 46 -6.66 -8.63 10.57
C LEU A 46 -7.62 -8.74 9.36
N PRO A 47 -8.93 -8.51 9.54
CA PRO A 47 -9.87 -8.37 8.45
C PRO A 47 -9.53 -7.20 7.51
N VAL A 48 -10.00 -7.29 6.26
CA VAL A 48 -9.87 -6.19 5.30
C VAL A 48 -10.67 -4.98 5.81
N GLY A 49 -9.99 -3.82 5.88
CA GLY A 49 -10.58 -2.59 6.41
C GLY A 49 -10.41 -2.42 7.92
N GLU A 50 -9.64 -3.29 8.58
CA GLU A 50 -9.19 -3.09 9.95
C GLU A 50 -7.69 -2.77 9.99
N ALA A 51 -7.28 -2.06 11.04
CA ALA A 51 -5.91 -1.66 11.26
C ALA A 51 -5.58 -1.67 12.75
N LEU A 52 -4.32 -1.95 13.05
CA LEU A 52 -3.70 -1.72 14.35
C LEU A 52 -3.08 -0.31 14.36
N ILE A 53 -3.37 0.47 15.40
CA ILE A 53 -2.71 1.76 15.66
C ILE A 53 -1.84 1.62 16.91
N VAL A 54 -0.57 2.02 16.80
CA VAL A 54 0.39 2.06 17.90
C VAL A 54 1.20 3.35 17.86
N GLY A 55 1.82 3.70 19.00
CA GLY A 55 2.66 4.88 19.14
C GLY A 55 1.92 6.08 19.74
N GLU A 56 2.50 7.28 19.63
CA GLU A 56 2.08 8.48 20.38
C GLU A 56 0.63 8.95 20.15
N ALA A 57 0.01 8.56 19.03
CA ALA A 57 -1.39 8.88 18.78
C ALA A 57 -2.37 8.17 19.74
N VAL A 58 -1.93 7.12 20.44
CA VAL A 58 -2.77 6.29 21.31
C VAL A 58 -2.01 5.88 22.58
N ASN A 59 -2.71 5.80 23.72
CA ASN A 59 -2.06 5.42 24.98
C ASN A 59 -1.73 3.92 25.07
N TYR A 60 -2.40 3.10 24.25
CA TYR A 60 -2.23 1.66 24.16
C TYR A 60 -2.52 1.21 22.73
N PRO A 61 -1.96 0.07 22.26
CA PRO A 61 -2.29 -0.51 20.98
C PRO A 61 -3.79 -0.72 20.83
N ILE A 62 -4.40 -0.20 19.76
CA ILE A 62 -5.83 -0.37 19.48
C ILE A 62 -6.08 -0.90 18.09
N PHE A 63 -7.12 -1.73 17.97
CA PHE A 63 -7.68 -2.15 16.70
C PHE A 63 -8.82 -1.24 16.29
N VAL A 64 -8.77 -0.75 15.05
CA VAL A 64 -9.77 0.18 14.51
C VAL A 64 -10.33 -0.32 13.19
N LYS A 65 -11.60 -0.01 12.94
CA LYS A 65 -12.23 -0.20 11.65
C LYS A 65 -12.08 1.06 10.79
N VAL A 66 -11.33 0.94 9.70
CA VAL A 66 -11.06 2.03 8.77
C VAL A 66 -12.28 2.25 7.88
N ARG A 67 -12.89 3.44 7.96
CA ARG A 67 -14.03 3.82 7.12
C ARG A 67 -13.65 3.88 5.65
N ARG A 68 -14.63 3.67 4.77
CA ARG A 68 -14.46 3.93 3.33
C ARG A 68 -14.12 5.40 3.06
N ARG A 69 -13.28 5.62 2.05
CA ARG A 69 -12.93 6.94 1.54
C ARG A 69 -14.16 7.62 0.93
N ARG A 70 -14.31 8.94 1.14
CA ARG A 70 -15.41 9.76 0.59
C ARG A 70 -14.97 10.68 -0.55
N SER A 71 -13.66 10.90 -0.69
CA SER A 71 -13.08 11.71 -1.76
C SER A 71 -13.00 10.91 -3.08
N ARG A 72 -12.94 11.63 -4.21
CA ARG A 72 -12.71 11.05 -5.56
C ARG A 72 -11.31 10.46 -5.64
N GLU A 73 -11.15 9.26 -6.18
CA GLU A 73 -9.82 8.68 -6.42
C GLU A 73 -8.97 9.67 -7.23
N SER A 74 -7.71 9.86 -6.82
CA SER A 74 -6.74 10.44 -7.74
C SER A 74 -6.71 9.52 -8.95
N ALA A 75 -6.71 10.06 -10.17
CA ALA A 75 -6.51 9.26 -11.36
C ALA A 75 -5.19 8.49 -11.19
N HIS A 76 -5.27 7.23 -10.79
CA HIS A 76 -4.18 6.30 -10.99
C HIS A 76 -4.00 6.22 -12.50
N GLY A 77 -2.75 6.28 -12.98
CA GLY A 77 -2.47 6.29 -14.41
C GLY A 77 -3.26 5.20 -15.15
N ALA A 78 -3.55 5.44 -16.43
CA ALA A 78 -4.36 4.56 -17.27
C ALA A 78 -4.04 3.09 -16.97
N GLY A 79 -5.09 2.29 -16.74
CA GLY A 79 -4.91 0.87 -16.47
C GLY A 79 -4.11 0.21 -17.59
N LEU A 80 -3.39 -0.87 -17.30
CA LEU A 80 -2.55 -1.55 -18.31
C LEU A 80 -3.33 -1.87 -19.59
N GLU A 81 -4.60 -2.25 -19.46
CA GLU A 81 -5.49 -2.49 -20.59
C GLU A 81 -5.72 -1.22 -21.43
N GLU A 82 -5.99 -0.08 -20.78
CA GLU A 82 -6.22 1.20 -21.43
C GLU A 82 -4.95 1.71 -22.12
N ALA A 83 -3.80 1.58 -21.44
CA ALA A 83 -2.49 1.89 -22.02
C ALA A 83 -2.15 0.99 -23.22
N ALA A 84 -2.47 -0.30 -23.16
CA ALA A 84 -2.25 -1.24 -24.27
C ALA A 84 -3.15 -0.91 -25.47
N ARG A 85 -4.43 -0.62 -25.23
CA ARG A 85 -5.36 -0.18 -26.30
C ARG A 85 -4.88 1.11 -26.95
N GLU A 86 -4.41 2.08 -26.17
CA GLU A 86 -3.90 3.34 -26.70
C GLU A 86 -2.65 3.12 -27.56
N PHE A 87 -1.73 2.25 -27.13
CA PHE A 87 -0.55 1.86 -27.91
C PHE A 87 -0.93 1.20 -29.25
N GLU A 88 -1.88 0.26 -29.25
CA GLU A 88 -2.36 -0.35 -30.50
C GLU A 88 -3.01 0.68 -31.44
N ARG A 89 -3.81 1.61 -30.88
CA ARG A 89 -4.47 2.66 -31.67
C ARG A 89 -3.44 3.57 -32.33
N ARG A 90 -2.41 3.97 -31.59
CA ARG A 90 -1.33 4.84 -32.08
C ARG A 90 -0.53 4.15 -33.20
N ASN A 91 -0.15 2.88 -33.01
CA ASN A 91 0.55 2.08 -34.04
C ASN A 91 -0.29 1.85 -35.31
N ARG A 92 -1.62 1.70 -35.19
CA ARG A 92 -2.48 1.52 -36.35
C ARG A 92 -2.52 2.78 -37.22
N HIS A 93 -2.66 3.95 -36.58
CA HIS A 93 -2.63 5.24 -37.26
C HIS A 93 -1.30 5.46 -38.00
N GLU A 94 -0.16 5.21 -37.35
CA GLU A 94 1.15 5.37 -37.99
C GLU A 94 1.34 4.46 -39.22
N ARG A 95 0.78 3.25 -39.19
CA ARG A 95 0.81 2.31 -40.33
C ARG A 95 -0.12 2.74 -41.48
N GLU A 96 -1.26 3.33 -41.16
CA GLU A 96 -2.22 3.84 -42.15
C GLU A 96 -1.67 5.10 -42.82
N ASP A 97 -1.10 6.02 -42.05
CA ASP A 97 -0.43 7.22 -42.57
C ASP A 97 0.76 6.83 -43.46
N ALA A 98 1.64 5.93 -43.02
CA ALA A 98 2.78 5.48 -43.83
C ALA A 98 2.38 4.83 -45.17
N LYS A 99 1.22 4.17 -45.23
CA LYS A 99 0.65 3.62 -46.47
C LYS A 99 0.02 4.69 -47.36
N ALA A 100 -0.51 5.76 -46.78
CA ALA A 100 -1.10 6.86 -47.54
C ALA A 100 -0.04 7.75 -48.22
N PHE A 101 1.20 7.71 -47.74
CA PHE A 101 2.35 8.43 -48.32
C PHE A 101 3.21 7.58 -49.28
N MET A 102 2.81 6.33 -49.57
CA MET A 102 3.48 5.41 -50.51
C MET A 102 2.65 5.21 -51.77
#